data_AF-A0A9E1B909-F1
#
_entry.id   AF-A0A9E1B909-F1
#
_cell.length_a   1.000
_cell.length_b   1.000
_cell.length_c   1.000
_cell.angle_alpha   90.00
_cell.angle_beta   90.00
_cell.angle_gamma   90.00
#
_symmetry.space_group_name_H-M   'P 1'
#
loop_
_entity.id
_entity.type
_entity.pdbx_description
1 polymer ?
#
loop_
_entity_poly.entity_id
_entity_poly.type
_entity_poly.pdbx_seq_one_letter_code
_entity_poly.pdbx_strand_id
1 'polypeptide(L)' 'PSIFKEQKTLNLAGEAVDFELRGRHDPCIGIRGSVVATAMIRLVLADMLLLNASTKLENLKKIYG' A
#
# COMPACT_ATOMS: atom_id res chain seq x y z
N PRO A 1 -0.97 -1.72 -16.28
CA PRO A 1 0.10 -0.82 -15.75
C PRO A 1 0.65 0.06 -16.87
N SER A 2 1.00 1.29 -16.53
CA SER A 2 1.39 2.34 -17.47
C SER A 2 2.84 2.21 -17.93
N ILE A 3 3.05 2.05 -19.24
CA ILE A 3 4.37 2.03 -19.88
C ILE A 3 4.33 2.82 -21.19
N PHE A 4 5.46 3.35 -21.63
CA PHE A 4 5.57 4.16 -22.85
C PHE A 4 5.69 3.26 -24.10
N LYS A 5 4.68 2.42 -24.32
CA LYS A 5 4.50 1.54 -25.48
C LYS A 5 3.03 1.51 -25.84
N GLU A 6 2.72 1.26 -27.11
CA GLU A 6 1.35 1.03 -27.56
C GLU A 6 0.76 -0.24 -26.93
N GLN A 7 -0.49 -0.16 -26.49
CA GLN A 7 -1.19 -1.22 -25.78
C GLN A 7 -2.62 -1.35 -26.32
N LYS A 8 -3.04 -2.60 -26.54
CA LYS A 8 -4.44 -2.90 -26.89
C LYS A 8 -5.31 -2.88 -25.65
N THR A 9 -6.40 -2.12 -25.69
CA THR A 9 -7.35 -2.04 -24.59
C THR A 9 -8.77 -1.76 -25.10
N LEU A 10 -9.73 -1.68 -24.20
CA LEU A 10 -11.09 -1.23 -24.48
C LEU A 10 -11.30 0.18 -23.91
N ASN A 11 -12.10 0.99 -24.61
CA ASN A 11 -12.62 2.24 -24.06
C ASN A 11 -13.87 1.97 -23.18
N LEU A 12 -14.44 3.01 -22.58
CA LEU A 12 -15.63 2.88 -21.72
C LEU A 12 -16.89 2.41 -22.47
N ALA A 13 -16.93 2.55 -23.80
CA ALA A 13 -18.00 2.03 -24.65
C ALA A 13 -17.80 0.56 -25.06
N GLY A 14 -16.67 -0.06 -24.65
CA GLY A 14 -16.34 -1.45 -24.98
C GLY A 14 -15.70 -1.64 -26.36
N GLU A 15 -15.32 -0.56 -27.04
CA GLU A 15 -14.69 -0.62 -28.36
C GLU A 15 -13.19 -0.89 -28.24
N ALA A 16 -12.66 -1.72 -29.13
CA ALA A 16 -11.23 -2.03 -29.20
C ALA A 16 -10.44 -0.82 -29.71
N VAL A 17 -9.45 -0.40 -28.93
CA VAL A 17 -8.58 0.73 -29.24
C VAL A 17 -7.12 0.36 -29.02
N ASP A 18 -6.25 0.83 -29.92
CA ASP A 18 -4.81 0.88 -29.70
C ASP A 18 -4.49 2.18 -28.94
N PHE A 19 -3.94 2.05 -27.74
CA PHE A 19 -3.68 3.16 -26.83
C PHE A 19 -2.18 3.37 -26.61
N GLU A 20 -1.70 4.57 -26.94
CA GLU A 20 -0.32 5.00 -26.68
C GLU A 20 -0.29 5.95 -25.47
N LEU A 21 0.25 5.48 -24.36
CA LEU A 21 0.37 6.30 -23.15
C LEU A 21 1.61 7.20 -23.22
N ARG A 22 1.39 8.52 -23.21
CA ARG A 22 2.47 9.51 -23.27
C ARG A 22 2.88 10.06 -21.90
N GLY A 23 4.16 10.42 -21.75
CA GLY A 23 4.72 11.04 -20.54
C GLY A 23 5.65 10.11 -19.73
N ARG A 24 6.22 10.65 -18.64
CA ARG A 24 7.12 9.90 -17.74
C ARG A 24 6.31 9.00 -16.81
N HIS A 25 6.73 7.76 -16.73
CA HIS A 25 6.15 6.75 -15.86
C HIS A 25 7.24 6.12 -15.00
N ASP A 26 6.84 5.59 -13.85
CA ASP A 26 7.77 4.87 -13.00
C ASP A 26 8.12 3.52 -13.64
N PRO A 27 9.40 3.24 -13.94
CA PRO A 27 9.81 1.95 -14.48
C PRO A 27 9.71 0.83 -13.45
N CYS A 28 9.68 1.15 -12.14
CA CYS A 28 9.56 0.18 -11.05
C CYS A 28 8.90 0.81 -9.81
N ILE A 29 7.57 0.69 -9.71
CA ILE A 29 6.80 1.17 -8.55
C ILE A 29 7.22 0.51 -7.22
N GLY A 30 7.86 -0.66 -7.26
CA GLY A 30 8.28 -1.41 -6.08
C GLY A 30 9.31 -0.67 -5.23
N ILE A 31 10.17 0.15 -5.84
CA ILE A 31 11.15 0.97 -5.11
C ILE A 31 10.43 1.93 -4.17
N ARG A 32 9.46 2.70 -4.69
CA ARG A 32 8.63 3.60 -3.87
C ARG A 32 7.69 2.84 -2.93
N GLY A 33 7.12 1.73 -3.41
CA GLY A 33 6.22 0.89 -2.64
C GLY A 33 6.87 0.29 -1.38
N SER A 34 8.15 -0.06 -1.43
CA SER A 34 8.88 -0.62 -0.29
C SER A 34 8.90 0.30 0.94
N VAL A 35 9.07 1.61 0.73
CA VAL A 35 9.08 2.62 1.80
C VAL A 35 7.70 2.72 2.43
N VAL A 36 6.64 2.75 1.62
CA VAL A 36 5.25 2.79 2.09
C VAL A 36 4.92 1.52 2.87
N ALA A 37 5.22 0.34 2.33
CA ALA A 37 4.96 -0.93 3.00
C ALA A 37 5.66 -1.01 4.37
N THR A 38 6.90 -0.54 4.47
CA THR A 38 7.64 -0.51 5.73
C THR A 38 6.97 0.44 6.75
N ALA A 39 6.52 1.61 6.31
CA ALA A 39 5.78 2.52 7.19
C ALA A 39 4.45 1.91 7.67
N MET A 40 3.71 1.26 6.77
CA MET A 40 2.45 0.58 7.10
C MET A 40 2.65 -0.53 8.12
N ILE A 41 3.69 -1.35 7.98
CA ILE A 41 4.01 -2.41 8.95
C ILE A 41 4.32 -1.81 10.33
N ARG A 42 5.04 -0.69 10.41
CA ARG A 42 5.31 -0.02 11.70
C ARG A 42 4.03 0.45 12.38
N LEU A 43 3.08 1.00 11.62
CA LEU A 43 1.78 1.41 12.14
C LEU A 43 0.97 0.21 12.66
N VAL A 44 0.92 -0.87 11.88
CA VAL A 44 0.23 -2.11 12.29
C VAL A 44 0.86 -2.69 13.56
N LEU A 45 2.19 -2.74 13.65
CA LEU A 45 2.87 -3.23 14.86
C LEU A 45 2.59 -2.33 16.07
N ALA A 46 2.61 -1.01 15.90
CA ALA A 46 2.27 -0.08 16.98
C ALA A 46 0.84 -0.29 17.48
N ASP A 47 -0.12 -0.46 16.56
CA ASP A 47 -1.52 -0.75 16.89
C ASP A 47 -1.67 -2.08 17.63
N MET A 48 -1.03 -3.14 17.13
CA MET A 48 -1.07 -4.46 17.79
C MET A 48 -0.44 -4.42 19.19
N LEU A 49 0.60 -3.62 19.41
CA LEU A 49 1.18 -3.42 20.74
C LEU A 49 0.20 -2.73 21.69
N LEU A 50 -0.52 -1.71 21.22
CA LEU A 50 -1.54 -1.01 22.02
C LEU A 50 -2.71 -1.94 22.38
N LEU A 51 -3.22 -2.70 21.41
CA LEU A 51 -4.26 -3.69 21.67
C LEU A 51 -3.78 -4.75 22.67
N ASN A 52 -2.55 -5.25 22.48
CA ASN A 52 -2.00 -6.27 23.37
C ASN A 52 -1.68 -5.75 24.78
N ALA A 53 -1.50 -4.44 24.97
CA ALA A 53 -1.17 -3.87 26.28
C ALA A 53 -2.20 -4.21 27.36
N SER A 54 -3.47 -4.34 26.99
CA SER A 54 -4.59 -4.57 27.91
C SER A 54 -5.00 -6.04 28.09
N THR A 55 -4.33 -6.99 27.42
CA THR A 55 -4.78 -8.40 27.38
C THR A 55 -4.64 -9.14 28.71
N LYS A 56 -3.75 -8.65 29.59
CA LYS A 56 -3.51 -9.22 30.93
C LYS A 56 -3.77 -8.18 32.01
N LEU A 57 -4.53 -8.56 33.04
CA LEU A 57 -4.81 -7.68 34.19
C LEU A 57 -3.52 -7.23 34.89
N GLU A 58 -2.46 -8.07 34.90
CA GLU A 58 -1.17 -7.66 35.46
C GLU A 58 -0.56 -6.46 34.75
N ASN A 59 -0.77 -6.32 33.43
CA ASN A 59 -0.25 -5.16 32.68
C ASN A 59 -0.95 -3.87 33.12
N LEU A 60 -2.27 -3.92 33.32
CA LEU A 60 -3.03 -2.76 33.81
C LEU A 60 -2.66 -2.42 35.25
N LYS A 61 -2.49 -3.43 36.12
CA LYS A 61 -2.01 -3.22 37.49
C LYS A 61 -0.62 -2.60 37.54
N LYS A 62 0.27 -2.88 36.58
CA LYS A 62 1.59 -2.21 36.50
C LYS A 62 1.51 -0.74 36.12
N ILE A 63 0.48 -0.34 35.36
CA ILE A 63 0.31 1.04 34.89
C ILE A 63 -0.45 1.88 35.93
N TYR A 64 -1.46 1.31 36.57
CA TYR A 64 -2.42 2.02 37.42
C TYR A 64 -2.45 1.58 38.89
N GLY A 65 -1.86 0.42 39.21
CA GLY A 65 -1.83 -0.14 40.57
C GLY A 65 -0.66 0.34 41.41
#